data_AF-A0AAU5WTN8-F1
#
_entry.id   AF-A0AAU5WTN8-F1
#
_cell.length_a   1.000
_cell.length_b   1.000
_cell.length_c   1.000
_cell.angle_alpha   90.00
_cell.angle_beta   90.00
_cell.angle_gamma   90.00
#
_symmetry.space_group_name_H-M   'P 1'
#
loop_
_entity.id
_entity.type
_entity.pdbx_description
1 polymer ?
#
loop_
_entity_poly.entity_id
_entity_poly.type
_entity_poly.pdbx_seq_one_letter_code
_entity_poly.pdbx_strand_id
1 'polypeptide(L)' 'MGDKKDELAGKAKEATGKATGNDELEGEGKADQAKSQAKQTVDEAKHKVSDAKEKMRGMFKGGSKQ' A
#
# COMPACT_ATOMS: atom_id res chain seq x y z
N MET A 1 25.76 -11.27 40.00
CA MET A 1 24.29 -11.47 40.13
C MET A 1 23.60 -10.52 39.16
N GLY A 2 23.88 -10.68 37.85
CA GLY A 2 23.75 -9.59 36.87
C GLY A 2 22.88 -9.90 35.65
N ASP A 3 22.44 -11.12 35.45
CA ASP A 3 21.89 -11.52 34.14
C ASP A 3 20.36 -11.42 34.09
N LYS A 4 19.68 -11.72 35.21
CA LYS A 4 18.21 -11.75 35.25
C LYS A 4 17.55 -10.36 35.34
N LYS A 5 18.25 -9.38 35.92
CA LYS A 5 17.71 -8.02 36.08
C LYS A 5 17.81 -7.22 34.78
N ASP A 6 18.90 -7.43 34.04
CA ASP A 6 19.11 -6.82 32.73
C ASP A 6 18.13 -7.39 31.68
N GLU A 7 17.91 -8.70 31.69
CA GLU A 7 16.90 -9.35 30.81
C GLU A 7 15.47 -8.86 31.09
N LEU A 8 15.10 -8.63 32.36
CA LEU A 8 13.80 -8.11 32.73
C LEU A 8 13.61 -6.64 32.34
N ALA A 9 14.67 -5.83 32.46
CA ALA A 9 14.65 -4.43 32.02
C ALA A 9 14.56 -4.30 30.49
N GLY A 10 15.22 -5.20 29.74
CA GLY A 10 15.12 -5.30 28.29
C GLY A 10 13.69 -5.60 27.83
N LYS A 11 13.08 -6.65 28.41
CA LYS A 11 11.68 -7.03 28.11
C LYS A 11 10.67 -5.94 28.47
N ALA A 12 10.92 -5.19 29.55
CA ALA A 12 10.06 -4.07 29.92
C ALA A 12 10.15 -2.91 28.91
N LYS A 13 11.32 -2.62 28.33
CA LYS A 13 11.47 -1.61 27.27
C LYS A 13 10.82 -2.02 25.97
N GLU A 14 10.95 -3.29 25.57
CA GLU A 14 10.25 -3.81 24.39
C GLU A 14 8.73 -3.82 24.59
N ALA A 15 8.25 -4.22 25.76
CA ALA A 15 6.83 -4.17 26.10
C ALA A 15 6.31 -2.73 26.17
N THR A 16 7.10 -1.77 26.65
CA THR A 16 6.71 -0.36 26.70
C THR A 16 6.75 0.28 25.31
N GLY A 17 7.72 -0.04 24.46
CA GLY A 17 7.75 0.40 23.06
C GLY A 17 6.55 -0.11 22.27
N LYS A 18 6.12 -1.35 22.53
CA LYS A 18 4.89 -1.93 21.99
C LYS A 18 3.62 -1.33 22.61
N ALA A 19 3.60 -1.07 23.92
CA ALA A 19 2.43 -0.54 24.63
C ALA A 19 2.23 0.97 24.45
N THR A 20 3.29 1.74 24.20
CA THR A 20 3.22 3.19 23.90
C THR A 20 3.00 3.48 22.41
N GLY A 21 2.94 2.45 21.55
CA GLY A 21 2.46 2.54 20.18
C GLY A 21 3.32 3.36 19.21
N ASN A 22 4.65 3.32 19.33
CA ASN A 22 5.54 4.06 18.40
C ASN A 22 6.15 3.13 17.32
N ASP A 23 5.28 2.40 16.62
CA ASP A 23 5.57 1.66 15.37
C ASP A 23 4.26 1.45 14.57
N GLU A 24 3.10 1.46 15.25
CA GLU A 24 1.77 1.36 14.64
C GLU A 24 1.35 2.65 13.90
N LEU A 25 1.69 3.84 14.42
CA LEU A 25 1.49 5.13 13.72
C LEU A 25 2.41 5.30 12.50
N GLU A 26 3.59 4.68 12.48
CA GLU A 26 4.47 4.67 11.30
C GLU A 26 4.04 3.62 10.26
N GLY A 27 3.50 2.48 10.74
CA GLY A 27 3.02 1.40 9.89
C GLY A 27 1.77 1.78 9.09
N GLU A 28 0.80 2.46 9.71
CA GLU A 28 -0.44 2.85 9.03
C GLU A 28 -0.23 3.96 7.99
N GLY A 29 0.59 4.97 8.30
CA GLY A 29 0.91 6.04 7.35
C GLY A 29 1.65 5.55 6.10
N LYS A 30 2.65 4.67 6.27
CA LYS A 30 3.41 4.11 5.14
C LYS A 30 2.57 3.11 4.33
N ALA A 31 1.74 2.31 4.99
CA ALA A 31 0.85 1.39 4.31
C ALA A 31 -0.23 2.13 3.50
N ASP A 32 -0.79 3.22 4.03
CA ASP A 32 -1.80 4.01 3.34
C ASP A 32 -1.22 4.77 2.14
N GLN A 33 -0.01 5.33 2.29
CA GLN A 33 0.72 5.95 1.16
C GLN A 33 1.09 4.94 0.08
N ALA A 34 1.54 3.75 0.44
CA ALA A 34 1.87 2.70 -0.52
C ALA A 34 0.60 2.21 -1.26
N LYS A 35 -0.51 2.04 -0.54
CA LYS A 35 -1.80 1.67 -1.14
C LYS A 35 -2.34 2.77 -2.06
N SER A 36 -2.23 4.03 -1.69
CA SER A 36 -2.68 5.15 -2.51
C SER A 36 -1.86 5.28 -3.81
N GLN A 37 -0.53 5.18 -3.73
CA GLN A 37 0.30 5.18 -4.95
C GLN A 37 0.00 3.98 -5.85
N ALA A 38 -0.11 2.78 -5.29
CA ALA A 38 -0.45 1.58 -6.07
C ALA A 38 -1.83 1.71 -6.74
N LYS A 39 -2.83 2.25 -6.02
CA LYS A 39 -4.16 2.51 -6.59
C LYS A 39 -4.10 3.54 -7.72
N GLN A 40 -3.40 4.66 -7.54
CA GLN A 40 -3.29 5.68 -8.59
C GLN A 40 -2.63 5.12 -9.85
N THR A 41 -1.52 4.37 -9.72
CA THR A 41 -0.85 3.76 -10.88
C THR A 41 -1.74 2.74 -11.59
N VAL A 42 -2.46 1.91 -10.85
CA VAL A 42 -3.39 0.93 -11.42
C VAL A 42 -4.57 1.62 -12.10
N ASP A 43 -5.11 2.69 -11.52
CA ASP A 43 -6.23 3.43 -12.09
C ASP A 43 -5.83 4.15 -13.39
N GLU A 44 -4.67 4.82 -13.42
CA GLU A 44 -4.15 5.42 -14.65
C GLU A 44 -3.88 4.40 -15.76
N ALA A 45 -3.31 3.23 -15.40
CA ALA A 45 -3.08 2.15 -16.34
C ALA A 45 -4.40 1.59 -16.90
N LYS A 46 -5.41 1.37 -16.03
CA LYS A 46 -6.74 0.93 -16.44
C LYS A 46 -7.43 1.96 -17.33
N HIS A 47 -7.33 3.25 -17.02
CA HIS A 47 -7.94 4.31 -17.82
C HIS A 47 -7.34 4.33 -19.22
N LYS A 48 -6.00 4.30 -19.36
CA LYS A 48 -5.33 4.26 -20.67
C LYS A 48 -5.68 3.00 -21.48
N VAL A 49 -5.76 1.85 -20.81
CA VAL A 49 -6.16 0.60 -21.46
C VAL A 49 -7.63 0.64 -21.88
N SER A 50 -8.51 1.22 -21.06
CA SER A 50 -9.93 1.37 -21.39
C SER A 50 -10.15 2.32 -22.56
N ASP A 51 -9.47 3.47 -22.58
CA ASP A 51 -9.46 4.41 -23.70
C ASP A 51 -8.99 3.76 -25.00
N ALA A 52 -7.86 3.04 -24.95
CA ALA A 52 -7.30 2.36 -26.10
C ALA A 52 -8.25 1.26 -26.61
N LYS A 53 -8.85 0.49 -25.69
CA LYS A 53 -9.83 -0.54 -26.01
C LYS A 53 -11.11 0.05 -26.59
N GLU A 54 -11.60 1.17 -26.06
CA GLU A 54 -12.80 1.85 -26.57
C GLU A 54 -12.56 2.45 -27.96
N LYS A 55 -11.42 3.11 -28.18
CA LYS A 55 -11.01 3.58 -29.52
C LYS A 55 -10.89 2.43 -30.51
N MET A 56 -10.24 1.34 -30.11
CA MET A 56 -10.12 0.14 -30.95
C MET A 56 -11.49 -0.48 -31.25
N ARG A 57 -12.37 -0.56 -30.26
CA ARG A 57 -13.74 -1.06 -30.43
C ARG A 57 -14.58 -0.13 -31.31
N GLY A 58 -14.43 1.18 -31.16
CA GLY A 58 -15.08 2.20 -31.98
C GLY A 58 -14.63 2.15 -33.43
N MET A 59 -13.32 2.02 -33.66
CA MET A 59 -12.75 1.85 -35.00
C MET A 59 -13.20 0.53 -35.65
N PHE A 60 -13.20 -0.57 -34.89
CA PHE A 60 -13.61 -1.88 -35.37
C PHE A 60 -15.12 -1.97 -35.64
N LYS A 61 -15.96 -1.32 -34.82
CA LYS A 61 -17.42 -1.27 -35.00
C LYS A 61 -17.87 -0.21 -36.01
N GLY A 62 -17.09 0.85 -36.20
CA GLY A 62 -17.31 1.88 -37.22
C GLY A 62 -16.95 1.42 -38.64
N GLY A 63 -15.94 0.55 -38.77
CA GLY A 63 -15.52 -0.02 -40.06
C GLY A 63 -16.40 -1.16 -40.60
N SER A 64 -17.32 -1.71 -39.80
CA SER A 64 -18.19 -2.84 -40.20
C SER A 64 -19.53 -2.42 -40.81
N LYS A 65 -19.72 -1.13 -41.13
CA LYS A 65 -20.87 -0.65 -41.90
C LYS A 65 -20.38 0.04 -43.18
N GLN A 66 -19.64 -0.72 -43.98
CA GLN A 66 -19.62 -0.52 -45.43
C GLN A 66 -20.81 -1.28 -46.03
#